data_AF-A0A2S6IMD7-F1
#
_entry.id   AF-A0A2S6IMD7-F1
#
_cell.length_a   1.000
_cell.length_b   1.000
_cell.length_c   1.000
_cell.angle_alpha   90.00
_cell.angle_beta   90.00
_cell.angle_gamma   90.00
#
_symmetry.space_group_name_H-M   'P 1'
#
loop_
_entity.id
_entity.type
_entity.pdbx_description
1 polymer ?
#
loop_
_entity_poly.entity_id
_entity_poly.type
_entity_poly.pdbx_seq_one_letter_code
_entity_poly.pdbx_strand_id
1 'polypeptide(L)'
;MTASRWPAALLLAGLLAGCSAAEDAARSASEATSALPDAPSLPAVEMPSGERLEQLAKDVEGVAPEVAADPQALARGAAEVCARVAAGQDTTAIVQEAKGFFGGAAADLSPEQTQQLVDAVQSAVCR
;
A
#
# COMPACT_ATOMS: atom_id res chain seq x y z
N MET A 1 -11.74 17.50 -38.55
CA MET A 1 -13.18 17.66 -38.23
C MET A 1 -13.91 16.42 -38.70
N THR A 2 -14.22 15.48 -37.81
CA THR A 2 -15.23 14.43 -38.04
C THR A 2 -15.69 13.95 -36.66
N ALA A 3 -16.96 14.19 -36.38
CA ALA A 3 -17.62 13.93 -35.11
C ALA A 3 -18.16 12.50 -35.07
N SER A 4 -17.99 11.83 -33.93
CA SER A 4 -18.70 10.58 -33.62
C SER A 4 -19.58 10.82 -32.40
N ARG A 5 -20.86 11.05 -32.69
CA ARG A 5 -21.99 11.09 -31.76
C ARG A 5 -22.52 9.65 -31.52
N TRP A 6 -23.47 9.55 -30.59
CA TRP A 6 -24.48 8.49 -30.34
C TRP A 6 -24.16 7.50 -29.18
N PRO A 7 -25.18 6.96 -28.47
CA PRO A 7 -26.46 7.56 -28.07
C PRO A 7 -26.78 7.38 -26.58
N ALA A 8 -27.70 8.23 -26.10
CA ALA A 8 -28.41 8.08 -24.84
C ALA A 8 -29.44 6.95 -24.94
N ALA A 9 -29.54 6.12 -23.88
CA ALA A 9 -30.67 5.24 -23.66
C ALA A 9 -31.19 5.46 -22.22
N LEU A 10 -32.28 6.23 -22.17
CA LEU A 10 -33.25 6.28 -21.08
C LEU A 10 -33.75 4.87 -20.77
N LEU A 11 -33.94 4.55 -19.48
CA LEU A 11 -34.96 3.59 -19.05
C LEU A 11 -35.43 3.89 -17.62
N LEU A 12 -36.56 4.59 -17.60
CA LEU A 12 -37.76 4.39 -16.79
C LEU A 12 -37.69 4.37 -15.25
N ALA A 13 -38.35 5.40 -14.72
CA ALA A 13 -38.88 5.52 -13.38
C ALA A 13 -39.84 4.38 -13.00
N GLY A 14 -39.67 3.86 -11.78
CA GLY A 14 -40.67 3.11 -11.05
C GLY A 14 -41.04 3.86 -9.77
N LEU A 15 -42.19 4.52 -9.81
CA LEU A 15 -42.83 5.22 -8.69
C LEU A 15 -43.85 4.25 -8.07
N LEU A 16 -43.69 3.83 -6.81
CA LEU A 16 -44.80 3.30 -6.02
C LEU A 16 -44.69 3.76 -4.57
N ALA A 17 -45.78 4.37 -4.15
CA ALA A 17 -46.03 4.98 -2.87
C ALA A 17 -46.02 3.95 -1.72
N GLY A 18 -45.51 4.37 -0.57
CA GLY A 18 -45.68 3.69 0.71
C GLY A 18 -45.54 4.70 1.84
N CYS A 19 -46.67 5.09 2.41
CA CYS A 19 -46.85 6.17 3.37
C CYS A 19 -46.31 5.83 4.77
N SER A 20 -45.97 6.90 5.48
CA SER A 20 -45.38 7.03 6.81
C SER A 20 -46.07 6.25 7.94
N ALA A 21 -45.27 5.60 8.78
CA ALA A 21 -45.51 5.53 10.22
C ALA A 21 -44.20 5.86 10.93
N ALA A 22 -44.20 6.99 11.62
CA ALA A 22 -43.14 7.40 12.52
C ALA A 22 -43.16 6.54 13.78
N GLU A 23 -42.07 6.65 14.57
CA GLU A 23 -41.98 6.23 15.98
C GLU A 23 -41.73 4.72 16.21
N ASP A 24 -40.45 4.33 16.19
CA ASP A 24 -39.78 3.86 17.42
C ASP A 24 -38.27 3.72 17.18
N ALA A 25 -37.52 4.70 17.69
CA ALA A 25 -36.07 4.72 17.69
C ALA A 25 -35.53 3.92 18.87
N ALA A 26 -35.34 2.61 18.69
CA ALA A 26 -34.38 1.79 19.45
C ALA A 26 -34.21 0.42 18.77
N ARG A 27 -33.99 0.43 17.46
CA ARG A 27 -33.78 -0.81 16.69
C ARG A 27 -32.35 -1.29 16.88
N SER A 28 -32.22 -2.32 17.70
CA SER A 28 -31.25 -3.41 17.60
C SER A 28 -30.58 -3.48 16.22
N ALA A 29 -29.30 -3.11 16.17
CA ALA A 29 -28.41 -3.39 15.06
C ALA A 29 -27.36 -4.40 15.54
N SER A 30 -27.84 -5.62 15.86
CA SER A 30 -26.97 -6.79 15.80
C SER A 30 -26.77 -7.14 14.32
N GLU A 31 -25.56 -6.89 13.87
CA GLU A 31 -24.79 -7.87 13.10
C GLU A 31 -25.30 -8.15 11.68
N ALA A 32 -25.22 -7.11 10.85
CA ALA A 32 -24.82 -7.33 9.46
C ALA A 32 -23.34 -7.75 9.46
N THR A 33 -23.09 -9.05 9.63
CA THR A 33 -21.82 -9.68 9.25
C THR A 33 -21.70 -9.61 7.72
N SER A 34 -21.30 -8.43 7.25
CA SER A 34 -20.78 -8.29 5.89
C SER A 34 -19.44 -9.00 5.90
N ALA A 35 -19.45 -10.23 5.39
CA ALA A 35 -18.28 -10.94 4.95
C ALA A 35 -17.48 -10.00 4.04
N LEU A 36 -16.45 -9.37 4.63
CA LEU A 36 -15.40 -8.72 3.87
C LEU A 36 -14.78 -9.81 2.98
N PRO A 37 -14.49 -9.51 1.70
CA PRO A 37 -13.72 -10.43 0.89
C PRO A 37 -12.43 -10.73 1.64
N ASP A 38 -12.16 -12.01 1.83
CA ASP A 38 -10.94 -12.57 2.41
C ASP A 38 -9.74 -11.85 1.76
N ALA A 39 -9.22 -10.83 2.45
CA ALA A 39 -7.99 -10.20 2.03
C ALA A 39 -6.94 -11.30 2.10
N PRO A 40 -6.18 -11.57 1.02
CA PRO A 40 -5.13 -12.57 1.08
C PRO A 40 -4.28 -12.25 2.31
N SER A 41 -4.25 -13.17 3.26
CA SER A 41 -3.38 -13.08 4.42
C SER A 41 -1.97 -13.12 3.87
N LEU A 42 -1.40 -11.96 3.59
CA LEU A 42 0.00 -11.81 3.24
C LEU A 42 0.77 -12.52 4.36
N PRO A 43 1.79 -13.33 4.01
CA PRO A 43 2.63 -13.94 5.04
C PRO A 43 3.05 -12.83 6.00
N ALA A 44 2.90 -13.08 7.30
CA ALA A 44 3.37 -12.15 8.31
C ALA A 44 4.89 -12.04 8.14
N VAL A 45 5.33 -11.07 7.34
CA VAL A 45 6.74 -10.77 7.17
C VAL A 45 7.20 -10.30 8.54
N GLU A 46 8.06 -11.10 9.16
CA GLU A 46 8.70 -10.71 10.41
C GLU A 46 9.32 -9.34 10.19
N MET A 47 8.77 -8.34 10.90
CA MET A 47 9.31 -7.00 10.83
C MET A 47 10.79 -7.06 11.22
N PRO A 48 11.68 -6.34 10.52
CA PRO A 48 13.07 -6.23 10.96
C PRO A 48 13.13 -5.85 12.44
N SER A 49 13.92 -6.61 13.21
CA SER A 49 14.26 -6.26 14.59
C SER A 49 14.86 -4.85 14.64
N GLY A 50 14.59 -4.09 15.70
CA GLY A 50 15.03 -2.70 15.86
C GLY A 50 16.52 -2.47 15.55
N GLU A 51 17.40 -3.36 16.01
CA GLU A 51 18.85 -3.28 15.73
C GLU A 51 19.21 -3.40 14.24
N ARG A 52 18.48 -4.22 13.47
CA ARG A 52 18.68 -4.34 12.00
C ARG A 52 18.19 -3.09 11.29
N LEU A 53 17.11 -2.47 11.78
CA LEU A 53 16.60 -1.21 11.24
C LEU A 53 17.54 -0.05 11.52
N GLU A 54 18.13 0.03 12.71
CA GLU A 54 19.14 1.03 13.04
C GLU A 54 20.42 0.87 12.20
N GLN A 55 20.85 -0.37 11.96
CA GLN A 55 21.98 -0.62 11.08
C GLN A 55 21.65 -0.26 9.62
N LEU A 56 20.47 -0.65 9.14
CA LEU A 56 19.99 -0.28 7.82
C LEU A 56 19.92 1.24 7.66
N ALA A 57 19.43 1.98 8.66
CA ALA A 57 19.37 3.43 8.63
C ALA A 57 20.76 4.05 8.44
N LYS A 58 21.78 3.54 9.13
CA LYS A 58 23.18 3.97 8.95
C LYS A 58 23.72 3.62 7.56
N ASP A 59 23.41 2.43 7.07
CA ASP A 59 23.89 1.95 5.77
C ASP A 59 23.29 2.77 4.62
N VAL A 60 22.05 3.24 4.77
CA VAL A 60 21.36 4.02 3.74
C VAL A 60 21.44 5.54 3.95
N GLU A 61 21.96 6.03 5.07
CA GLU A 61 22.09 7.47 5.37
C GLU A 61 22.86 8.23 4.26
N GLY A 62 23.90 7.61 3.69
CA GLY A 62 24.69 8.21 2.61
C GLY A 62 24.01 8.19 1.23
N VAL A 63 22.94 7.42 1.06
CA VAL A 63 22.25 7.20 -0.23
C VAL A 63 20.87 7.86 -0.22
N ALA A 64 20.14 7.72 0.89
CA ALA A 64 18.77 8.13 1.10
C ALA A 64 18.61 8.72 2.51
N PRO A 65 19.20 9.91 2.78
CA PRO A 65 19.21 10.51 4.12
C PRO A 65 17.79 10.82 4.65
N GLU A 66 16.88 11.24 3.76
CA GLU A 66 15.47 11.48 4.10
C GLU A 66 14.77 10.19 4.58
N VAL A 67 15.09 9.05 3.96
CA VAL A 67 14.56 7.73 4.37
C VAL A 67 15.20 7.26 5.66
N ALA A 68 16.51 7.46 5.84
CA ALA A 68 17.21 7.13 7.08
C ALA A 68 16.70 7.95 8.29
N ALA A 69 16.29 9.20 8.05
CA ALA A 69 15.71 10.08 9.06
C ALA A 69 14.27 9.71 9.44
N ASP A 70 13.58 8.92 8.62
CA ASP A 70 12.22 8.42 8.88
C ASP A 70 12.23 6.90 9.14
N PRO A 71 12.43 6.46 10.40
CA PRO A 71 12.48 5.05 10.73
C PRO A 71 11.15 4.32 10.47
N GLN A 72 10.00 5.02 10.43
CA GLN A 72 8.72 4.39 10.07
C GLN A 72 8.64 4.11 8.57
N ALA A 73 9.06 5.08 7.75
CA ALA A 73 9.17 4.88 6.30
C ALA A 73 10.18 3.78 5.97
N LEU A 74 11.33 3.76 6.64
CA LEU A 74 12.35 2.72 6.46
C LEU A 74 11.83 1.33 6.86
N ALA A 75 11.15 1.21 8.01
CA ALA A 75 10.57 -0.06 8.46
C ALA A 75 9.48 -0.58 7.53
N ARG A 76 8.55 0.29 7.11
CA ARG A 76 7.49 -0.06 6.18
C ARG A 76 8.08 -0.45 4.82
N GLY A 77 8.97 0.37 4.28
CA GLY A 77 9.60 0.11 3.00
C GLY A 77 10.42 -1.17 3.00
N ALA A 78 11.15 -1.43 4.10
CA ALA A 78 11.90 -2.67 4.26
C ALA A 78 10.99 -3.90 4.31
N ALA A 79 9.91 -3.85 5.10
CA ALA A 79 8.93 -4.93 5.17
C ALA A 79 8.32 -5.23 3.79
N GLU A 80 7.96 -4.18 3.04
CA GLU A 80 7.36 -4.33 1.72
C GLU A 80 8.34 -4.89 0.68
N VAL A 81 9.59 -4.42 0.67
CA VAL A 81 10.63 -5.01 -0.17
C VAL A 81 10.81 -6.50 0.15
N CYS A 82 10.89 -6.87 1.43
CA CYS A 82 11.04 -8.28 1.81
C CYS A 82 9.81 -9.12 1.45
N ALA A 83 8.60 -8.58 1.60
CA ALA A 83 7.37 -9.25 1.16
C ALA A 83 7.39 -9.56 -0.34
N ARG A 84 7.82 -8.59 -1.15
CA ARG A 84 7.91 -8.69 -2.61
C ARG A 84 8.97 -9.70 -3.05
N VAL A 85 10.13 -9.69 -2.41
CA VAL A 85 11.20 -10.68 -2.64
C VAL A 85 10.73 -12.07 -2.26
N ALA A 86 10.09 -12.24 -1.10
CA ALA A 86 9.53 -13.52 -0.67
C ALA A 86 8.42 -14.03 -1.61
N ALA A 87 7.67 -13.12 -2.24
CA ALA A 87 6.70 -13.45 -3.28
C ALA A 87 7.34 -13.79 -4.64
N GLY A 88 8.67 -13.73 -4.77
CA GLY A 88 9.40 -14.04 -6.00
C GLY A 88 9.36 -12.93 -7.05
N GLN A 89 9.08 -11.69 -6.66
CA GLN A 89 9.15 -10.57 -7.60
C GLN A 89 10.59 -10.22 -7.98
N ASP A 90 10.75 -9.82 -9.23
CA ASP A 90 12.02 -9.42 -9.81
C ASP A 90 12.51 -8.10 -9.19
N THR A 91 13.80 -8.01 -8.85
CA THR A 91 14.38 -6.82 -8.21
C THR A 91 14.16 -5.56 -9.03
N THR A 92 14.15 -5.66 -10.35
CA THR A 92 13.87 -4.52 -11.24
C THR A 92 12.46 -3.96 -11.03
N ALA A 93 11.47 -4.83 -10.82
CA ALA A 93 10.09 -4.42 -10.54
C ALA A 93 9.99 -3.78 -9.14
N ILE A 94 10.68 -4.37 -8.16
CA ILE A 94 10.74 -3.85 -6.78
C ILE A 94 11.33 -2.43 -6.77
N VAL A 95 12.42 -2.18 -7.49
CA VAL A 95 13.06 -0.85 -7.58
C VAL A 95 12.11 0.19 -8.20
N GLN A 96 11.33 -0.17 -9.21
CA GLN A 96 10.36 0.76 -9.82
C GLN A 96 9.23 1.14 -8.87
N GLU A 97 8.82 0.22 -7.99
CA GLU A 97 7.77 0.45 -7.00
C GLU A 97 8.32 0.99 -5.65
N ALA A 98 9.63 0.90 -5.41
CA ALA A 98 10.26 1.18 -4.12
C ALA A 98 10.00 2.58 -3.58
N LYS A 99 9.95 3.60 -4.45
CA LYS A 99 9.59 4.96 -4.04
C LYS A 99 8.23 5.04 -3.33
N GLY A 100 7.28 4.19 -3.75
CA GLY A 100 5.97 4.09 -3.12
C GLY A 100 6.02 3.43 -1.73
N PHE A 101 6.93 2.49 -1.52
CA PHE A 101 7.05 1.74 -0.26
C PHE A 101 7.63 2.61 0.86
N PHE A 102 8.62 3.43 0.54
CA PHE A 102 9.25 4.39 1.45
C PHE A 102 8.49 5.74 1.53
N GLY A 103 7.37 5.86 0.81
CA GLY A 103 6.53 7.06 0.83
C GLY A 103 7.24 8.33 0.36
N GLY A 104 6.86 9.47 0.94
CA GLY A 104 7.40 10.78 0.56
C GLY A 104 8.92 10.90 0.77
N ALA A 105 9.50 10.15 1.70
CA ALA A 105 10.93 10.19 2.02
C ALA A 105 11.83 9.71 0.87
N ALA A 106 11.29 8.92 -0.07
CA ALA A 106 12.02 8.42 -1.24
C ALA A 106 11.66 9.16 -2.55
N ALA A 107 10.83 10.21 -2.49
CA ALA A 107 10.34 10.90 -3.69
C ALA A 107 11.50 11.43 -4.56
N ASP A 108 12.50 12.02 -3.90
CA ASP A 108 13.65 12.68 -4.54
C ASP A 108 14.82 11.75 -4.87
N LEU A 109 14.74 10.46 -4.55
CA LEU A 109 15.82 9.52 -4.86
C LEU A 109 15.95 9.31 -6.37
N SER A 110 17.18 9.29 -6.88
CA SER A 110 17.43 8.85 -8.25
C SER A 110 17.11 7.35 -8.40
N PRO A 111 16.93 6.84 -9.64
CA PRO A 111 16.77 5.41 -9.87
C PRO A 111 17.93 4.58 -9.30
N GLU A 112 19.17 5.08 -9.43
CA GLU A 112 20.37 4.43 -8.91
C GLU A 112 20.38 4.41 -7.38
N GLN A 113 19.98 5.51 -6.72
CA GLN A 113 19.85 5.56 -5.26
C GLN A 113 18.73 4.64 -4.76
N THR A 114 17.62 4.59 -5.48
CA THR A 114 16.49 3.71 -5.17
C THR A 114 16.92 2.23 -5.27
N GLN A 115 17.73 1.90 -6.28
CA GLN A 115 18.28 0.57 -6.41
C GLN A 115 19.25 0.22 -5.27
N GLN A 116 20.17 1.11 -4.93
CA GLN A 116 21.08 0.92 -3.79
C GLN A 116 20.33 0.75 -2.47
N LEU A 117 19.24 1.51 -2.25
CA LEU A 117 18.37 1.38 -1.09
C LEU A 117 17.71 -0.01 -1.02
N VAL A 118 17.14 -0.48 -2.14
CA VAL A 118 16.51 -1.81 -2.22
C VAL A 118 17.53 -2.93 -2.00
N ASP A 119 18.73 -2.83 -2.57
CA ASP A 119 19.82 -3.78 -2.35
C ASP A 119 20.26 -3.82 -0.87
N ALA A 120 20.43 -2.66 -0.24
CA ALA A 120 20.78 -2.55 1.18
C ALA A 120 19.72 -3.23 2.07
N VAL A 121 18.44 -2.96 1.80
CA VAL A 121 17.30 -3.57 2.50
C VAL A 121 17.31 -5.10 2.34
N GLN A 122 17.48 -5.59 1.12
CA GLN A 122 17.52 -7.03 0.85
C GLN A 122 18.65 -7.72 1.60
N SER A 123 19.85 -7.12 1.58
CA SER A 123 21.04 -7.68 2.23
C SER A 123 20.93 -7.68 3.76
N ALA A 124 20.39 -6.60 4.34
CA ALA A 124 20.34 -6.38 5.79
C ALA A 124 19.13 -7.00 6.48
N VAL A 125 17.97 -7.04 5.81
CA VAL A 125 16.68 -7.37 6.44
C VAL A 125 16.05 -8.65 5.88
N CYS A 126 16.05 -8.84 4.56
CA CYS A 126 15.23 -9.88 3.91
C CYS A 126 15.85 -11.29 3.91
N ARG A 127 16.68 -11.62 4.91
CA ARG A 127 17.33 -12.93 5.05
C ARG A 127 16.54 -13.92 5.87
#